data_AF-A0A066UKE4-F1
#
_entry.id   AF-A0A066UKE4-F1
#
_cell.length_a   1.000
_cell.length_b   1.000
_cell.length_c   1.000
_cell.angle_alpha   90.00
_cell.angle_beta   90.00
_cell.angle_gamma   90.00
#
_symmetry.space_group_name_H-M   'P 1'
#
loop_
_entity.id
_entity.type
_entity.pdbx_description
1 polymer ?
#
loop_
_entity_poly.entity_id
_entity_poly.type
_entity_poly.pdbx_seq_one_letter_code
_entity_poly.pdbx_strand_id
1 'polypeptide(L)'
;MQVIINGRKIENPLAIALVMLFVLSAIGGVVALFLFVFLPLIGVFVSGAIGLILVVVVPIVIWFIVPVLFLSMISWVFGKILK
;
A
#
# COMPACT_ATOMS: atom_id res chain seq x y z
N MET A 1 -23.32 -8.89 -33.45
CA MET A 1 -22.17 -9.49 -32.72
C MET A 1 -22.45 -10.98 -32.60
N GLN A 2 -21.58 -11.85 -33.12
CA GLN A 2 -21.79 -13.30 -33.06
C GLN A 2 -20.98 -13.86 -31.89
N VAL A 3 -21.64 -14.51 -30.93
CA VAL A 3 -20.96 -15.17 -29.81
C VAL A 3 -20.67 -16.61 -30.21
N ILE A 4 -19.38 -16.92 -30.38
CA ILE A 4 -18.89 -18.25 -30.75
C ILE A 4 -18.20 -18.84 -29.54
N ILE A 5 -18.69 -19.98 -29.05
CA ILE A 5 -18.08 -20.72 -27.95
C ILE A 5 -17.73 -22.10 -28.48
N ASN A 6 -16.45 -22.48 -28.34
CA ASN A 6 -15.94 -23.78 -28.77
C ASN A 6 -16.26 -24.12 -30.25
N GLY A 7 -16.08 -23.14 -31.15
CA GLY A 7 -16.32 -23.31 -32.58
C GLY A 7 -17.79 -23.37 -33.01
N ARG A 8 -18.74 -23.36 -32.06
CA ARG A 8 -20.17 -23.29 -32.37
C ARG A 8 -20.70 -21.89 -32.13
N LYS A 9 -21.46 -21.40 -33.11
CA LYS A 9 -22.20 -20.14 -32.98
C LYS A 9 -23.39 -20.38 -32.06
N ILE A 10 -23.50 -19.59 -31.00
CA ILE A 10 -24.65 -19.62 -30.10
C ILE A 10 -25.68 -18.64 -30.65
N GLU A 11 -26.85 -19.14 -31.01
CA GLU A 11 -27.94 -18.35 -31.57
C GLU A 11 -29.03 -18.03 -30.54
N ASN A 12 -29.03 -18.74 -29.40
CA ASN A 12 -30.00 -18.52 -28.34
C ASN A 12 -29.68 -17.21 -27.59
N PRO A 13 -30.58 -16.20 -27.61
CA PRO A 13 -30.33 -14.90 -26.98
C PRO A 13 -30.23 -14.98 -25.45
N LEU A 14 -30.91 -15.92 -24.79
CA LEU A 14 -30.79 -16.13 -23.34
C LEU A 14 -29.41 -16.66 -22.96
N ALA A 15 -28.86 -17.58 -23.75
CA ALA A 15 -27.53 -18.13 -23.50
C ALA A 15 -26.45 -17.04 -23.66
N ILE A 16 -26.59 -16.16 -24.65
CA ILE A 16 -25.70 -15.01 -24.82
C ILE A 16 -25.76 -14.08 -23.60
N ALA A 17 -26.95 -13.75 -23.13
CA ALA A 17 -27.13 -12.87 -21.97
C ALA A 17 -26.51 -13.44 -20.69
N LEU A 18 -26.69 -14.75 -20.44
CA LEU A 18 -26.10 -15.44 -19.29
C LEU A 18 -24.57 -15.44 -19.32
N VAL A 19 -23.97 -15.70 -20.49
CA VAL A 19 -22.51 -15.67 -20.63
C VAL A 19 -21.97 -14.26 -20.41
N MET A 20 -22.65 -13.23 -20.94
CA MET A 20 -22.27 -11.84 -20.70
C MET A 20 -22.36 -11.45 -19.22
N LEU A 21 -23.44 -11.85 -18.53
CA LEU A 21 -23.60 -11.63 -17.10
C LEU A 21 -22.51 -12.32 -16.28
N PHE A 22 -22.16 -13.56 -16.65
CA PHE A 22 -21.08 -14.29 -16.00
C PHE A 22 -19.73 -13.58 -16.16
N VAL A 23 -19.41 -13.11 -17.36
CA VAL A 23 -18.18 -12.35 -17.64
C VAL A 23 -18.15 -11.05 -16.83
N LEU A 24 -19.25 -10.29 -16.82
CA LEU A 24 -19.36 -9.05 -16.04
C LEU A 24 -19.22 -9.31 -14.54
N SER A 25 -19.82 -10.39 -14.03
CA SER A 25 -19.70 -10.79 -12.62
C SER A 25 -18.27 -11.21 -12.27
N ALA A 26 -17.60 -11.96 -13.14
CA ALA A 26 -16.20 -12.35 -12.93
C ALA A 26 -15.27 -11.14 -12.87
N ILE A 27 -15.41 -10.19 -13.81
CA ILE A 27 -14.64 -8.94 -13.80
C ILE A 27 -14.97 -8.13 -12.53
N GLY A 28 -16.25 -8.01 -12.18
CA GLY A 28 -16.68 -7.35 -10.96
C GLY A 28 -16.07 -7.97 -9.70
N GLY A 29 -15.99 -9.30 -9.64
CA GLY A 29 -15.34 -10.02 -8.55
C GLY A 29 -13.85 -9.73 -8.44
N VAL A 30 -13.13 -9.70 -9.56
CA VAL A 30 -11.71 -9.33 -9.59
C VAL A 30 -11.51 -7.90 -9.10
N VAL A 31 -12.30 -6.95 -9.60
CA VAL A 31 -12.23 -5.54 -9.18
C VAL A 31 -12.55 -5.40 -7.70
N ALA A 32 -13.57 -6.08 -7.20
CA ALA A 32 -13.92 -6.07 -5.78
C ALA A 32 -12.78 -6.61 -4.92
N LEU A 33 -12.08 -7.66 -5.35
CA LEU A 33 -10.92 -8.19 -4.64
C LEU A 33 -9.80 -7.14 -4.54
N PHE A 34 -9.51 -6.41 -5.62
CA PHE A 34 -8.55 -5.31 -5.57
C PHE A 34 -8.97 -4.17 -4.63
N LEU A 35 -10.23 -3.74 -4.71
CA LEU A 35 -10.70 -2.58 -3.97
C LEU A 35 -10.93 -2.87 -2.48
N PHE A 36 -11.41 -4.07 -2.13
CA PHE A 36 -11.80 -4.39 -0.76
C PHE A 36 -10.78 -5.23 -0.01
N VAL A 37 -9.84 -5.90 -0.70
CA VAL A 37 -8.81 -6.71 -0.04
C VAL A 37 -7.45 -6.05 -0.20
N PHE A 38 -6.99 -5.84 -1.44
CA PHE A 38 -5.63 -5.33 -1.64
C PHE A 38 -5.48 -3.87 -1.21
N LEU A 39 -6.44 -3.00 -1.55
CA LEU A 39 -6.34 -1.58 -1.23
C LEU A 39 -6.29 -1.31 0.28
N PRO A 40 -7.15 -1.91 1.14
CA PRO A 40 -7.02 -1.75 2.59
C PRO A 40 -5.73 -2.35 3.14
N LEU A 41 -5.27 -3.48 2.61
CA LEU A 41 -4.03 -4.12 3.05
C LEU A 41 -2.83 -3.17 2.87
N ILE A 42 -2.73 -2.55 1.69
CA ILE A 42 -1.71 -1.54 1.40
C ILE A 42 -1.85 -0.36 2.38
N GLY A 43 -3.08 0.11 2.61
CA GLY A 43 -3.36 1.19 3.56
C GLY A 43 -2.86 0.88 4.98
N VAL A 44 -3.08 -0.34 5.47
CA VAL A 44 -2.60 -0.78 6.79
C VAL A 44 -1.07 -0.84 6.83
N PHE A 45 -0.43 -1.42 5.81
CA PHE A 45 1.03 -1.51 5.76
C PHE A 45 1.70 -0.13 5.74
N VAL A 46 1.21 0.78 4.89
CA VAL A 46 1.75 2.13 4.78
C VAL A 46 1.51 2.91 6.08
N SER A 47 0.30 2.84 6.64
CA SER A 47 -0.03 3.52 7.88
C SER A 47 0.80 3.00 9.06
N GLY A 48 1.02 1.68 9.12
CA GLY A 48 1.87 1.07 10.14
C GLY A 48 3.33 1.50 10.03
N ALA A 49 3.88 1.54 8.81
CA ALA A 49 5.25 2.01 8.58
C ALA A 49 5.42 3.49 8.94
N ILE A 50 4.49 4.34 8.51
CA ILE A 50 4.50 5.78 8.84
C ILE A 50 4.35 5.96 10.35
N GLY A 51 3.43 5.23 10.99
CA GLY A 51 3.25 5.26 12.44
C GLY A 51 4.53 4.90 13.19
N LEU A 52 5.22 3.82 12.79
CA LEU A 52 6.49 3.42 13.40
C LEU A 52 7.55 4.51 13.27
N ILE A 53 7.69 5.12 12.09
CA ILE A 53 8.67 6.19 11.88
C ILE A 53 8.33 7.41 12.74
N LEU A 54 7.11 7.90 12.67
CA LEU A 54 6.73 9.17 13.31
C LEU A 54 6.56 9.05 14.83
N VAL A 55 6.10 7.90 15.33
CA VAL A 55 5.79 7.72 16.76
C VAL A 55 6.98 7.11 17.51
N VAL A 56 7.82 6.33 16.86
CA VAL A 56 8.94 5.65 17.52
C VAL A 56 10.28 6.25 17.10
N VAL A 57 10.59 6.21 15.81
CA VAL A 57 11.92 6.60 15.32
C VAL A 57 12.18 8.09 15.52
N VAL A 58 11.26 8.95 15.08
CA VAL A 58 11.42 10.40 15.16
C VAL A 58 11.60 10.88 16.60
N PRO A 59 10.78 10.44 17.58
CA PRO A 59 11.01 10.80 18.98
C PRO A 59 12.37 10.31 19.49
N ILE A 60 12.79 9.08 19.21
CA ILE A 60 14.11 8.60 19.64
C ILE A 60 15.23 9.49 19.10
N VAL A 61 15.15 9.86 17.82
CA VAL A 61 16.14 10.74 17.17
C VAL A 61 16.16 12.11 17.84
N ILE A 62 15.01 12.73 18.05
CA ILE A 62 14.91 14.08 18.61
C ILE A 62 15.31 14.11 20.08
N TRP A 63 14.89 13.13 20.88
CA TRP A 63 15.08 13.15 22.34
C TRP A 63 16.43 12.60 22.78
N PHE A 64 17.05 11.70 22.00
CA PHE A 64 18.30 11.08 22.41
C PHE A 64 19.44 11.40 21.45
N ILE A 65 19.26 11.14 20.16
CA ILE A 65 20.37 11.26 19.19
C ILE A 65 20.79 12.73 19.03
N VAL A 66 19.84 13.64 18.82
CA VAL A 66 20.14 15.06 18.62
C VAL A 66 20.84 15.69 19.84
N PRO A 67 20.36 15.50 21.09
CA PRO A 67 21.05 16.03 22.26
C PRO A 67 22.46 15.47 22.45
N VAL A 68 22.66 14.16 22.22
CA VAL A 68 23.98 13.53 22.33
C VAL A 68 24.94 14.11 21.29
N LEU A 69 24.50 14.27 20.04
CA LEU A 69 25.30 14.91 18.99
C LEU A 69 25.62 16.37 19.33
N PHE A 70 24.65 17.10 19.87
CA PHE A 70 24.82 18.50 20.25
C PHE A 70 25.84 18.65 21.39
N LEU A 71 25.73 17.83 22.44
CA LEU A 71 26.70 17.80 23.55
C LEU A 71 28.09 17.40 23.07
N SER A 72 28.18 16.44 22.13
CA SER A 72 29.44 16.01 21.54
C SER A 72 30.11 17.14 20.74
N MET A 73 29.33 17.92 19.98
CA MET A 73 29.84 19.10 19.27
C MET A 73 30.31 20.18 20.23
N ILE A 74 29.54 20.48 21.29
CA ILE A 74 29.95 21.45 22.33
C ILE A 74 31.27 21.00 22.96
N SER A 75 31.38 19.74 23.36
CA SER A 75 32.61 19.19 23.95
C SER A 75 33.81 19.30 23.02
N TRP A 76 33.62 19.07 21.72
CA TRP A 76 34.69 19.22 20.73
C TRP A 76 35.15 20.67 20.54
N VAL A 77 34.21 21.62 20.51
CA VAL A 77 34.51 23.04 20.32
C VAL A 77 35.15 23.62 21.58
N PHE A 78 34.53 23.46 22.76
CA PHE A 78 35.02 24.03 24.00
C PHE A 78 36.18 23.25 24.61
N GLY A 79 36.24 21.94 24.42
CA GLY A 79 37.37 21.12 24.84
C GLY A 79 38.67 21.44 24.11
N LYS A 80 38.61 22.06 22.92
CA LYS A 80 39.77 22.61 22.21
C LYS A 80 40.17 24.02 22.67
N ILE A 81 39.26 24.77 23.29
CA ILE A 81 39.50 26.14 23.77
C ILE A 81 40.06 26.13 25.21
N LEU A 82 39.68 25.12 26.01
CA LEU A 82 40.11 24.92 27.41
C LEU A 82 41.44 24.14 27.55
N LYS A 83 42.02 23.68 26.44
CA LYS A 83 43.30 22.97 26.38
C LYS A 83 44.37 23.87 25.78
#